data_AF-A0A6B0X961-F1
#
_entry.id   AF-A0A6B0X961-F1
#
_cell.length_a   1.000
_cell.length_b   1.000
_cell.length_c   1.000
_cell.angle_alpha   90.00
_cell.angle_beta   90.00
_cell.angle_gamma   90.00
#
_symmetry.space_group_name_H-M   'P 1'
#
loop_
_entity.id
_entity.type
_entity.pdbx_description
1 polymer ?
#
loop_
_entity_poly.entity_id
_entity_poly.type
_entity_poly.pdbx_seq_one_letter_code
_entity_poly.pdbx_strand_id
1 'polypeptide(L)' 'DEGDTHAEFHARYRCKCNGSVIETIGVRLFEYWPRIEAIRVQALTPDGQFGGVAKADDPVIRLR' A
#
# COMPACT_ATOMS: atom_id res chain seq x y z
N ASP A 1 -0.42 17.04 28.44
CA ASP A 1 0.30 16.42 27.31
C ASP A 1 -0.46 15.18 26.87
N GLU A 2 -1.47 15.39 26.03
CA GLU A 2 -2.30 14.33 25.45
C GLU A 2 -1.45 13.60 24.40
N GLY A 3 -1.13 12.34 24.67
CA GLY A 3 -0.31 11.52 23.80
C GLY A 3 -1.03 11.18 22.50
N ASP A 4 -0.47 11.64 21.38
CA ASP A 4 -0.85 11.20 20.05
C ASP A 4 -0.75 9.67 19.99
N THR A 5 -1.91 9.02 19.96
CA THR A 5 -2.01 7.57 19.87
C THR A 5 -1.76 7.17 18.42
N HIS A 6 -0.48 7.05 18.04
CA HIS A 6 -0.10 6.50 16.75
C HIS A 6 -0.32 4.99 16.74
N ALA A 7 -1.11 4.52 15.77
CA ALA A 7 -1.33 3.10 15.52
C ALA A 7 -0.64 2.69 14.21
N GLU A 8 0.13 1.62 14.26
CA GLU A 8 0.78 1.01 13.10
C GLU A 8 0.24 -0.42 12.89
N PHE A 9 0.05 -0.82 11.64
CA PHE A 9 -0.35 -2.18 11.28
C PHE A 9 0.47 -2.69 10.09
N HIS A 10 0.77 -3.99 10.08
CA HIS A 10 1.47 -4.66 8.98
C HIS A 10 0.59 -5.75 8.39
N ALA A 11 0.53 -5.84 7.06
CA ALA A 11 -0.20 -6.88 6.34
C ALA A 11 0.64 -7.44 5.20
N ARG A 12 0.56 -8.76 4.98
CA ARG A 12 1.31 -9.45 3.91
C ARG A 12 0.37 -10.29 3.07
N TYR A 13 0.42 -10.08 1.77
CA TYR A 13 -0.38 -10.81 0.79
C TYR A 13 0.53 -11.51 -0.23
N ARG A 14 0.09 -12.67 -0.73
CA ARG A 14 0.75 -13.38 -1.83
C ARG A 14 -0.27 -13.61 -2.93
N CYS A 15 -0.12 -12.89 -4.04
CA CYS A 15 -0.92 -13.12 -5.24
C CYS A 15 -0.19 -14.13 -6.15
N LYS A 16 -0.90 -15.13 -6.67
CA LYS A 16 -0.41 -16.00 -7.75
C LYS A 16 -1.03 -15.53 -9.06
N CYS A 17 -0.24 -14.90 -9.91
CA CYS A 17 -0.70 -14.44 -11.23
C CYS A 17 -0.32 -15.47 -12.29
N ASN A 18 -1.26 -15.87 -13.15
CA ASN A 18 -1.01 -16.77 -14.29
C ASN A 18 -0.44 -15.98 -15.48
N GLY A 19 0.75 -15.42 -15.33
CA GLY A 19 1.51 -14.77 -16.42
C GLY A 19 1.21 -13.28 -16.66
N SER A 20 0.15 -12.71 -16.07
CA SER A 20 -0.09 -11.27 -16.10
C SER A 20 0.75 -10.55 -15.03
N VAL A 21 1.40 -9.46 -15.43
CA VAL A 21 2.18 -8.61 -14.52
C VAL A 21 1.23 -7.67 -13.78
N ILE A 22 1.42 -7.53 -12.47
CA ILE A 22 0.71 -6.51 -11.68
C ILE A 22 1.39 -5.17 -11.94
N GLU A 23 0.65 -4.22 -12.51
CA GLU A 23 1.16 -2.89 -12.84
C GLU A 23 0.85 -1.86 -11.74
N THR A 24 -0.26 -2.04 -11.01
CA THR A 24 -0.71 -1.09 -9.97
C THR A 24 -1.26 -1.79 -8.74
N ILE A 25 -1.05 -1.20 -7.57
CA ILE A 25 -1.71 -1.56 -6.31
C ILE A 25 -2.57 -0.39 -5.85
N GLY A 26 -3.90 -0.58 -5.85
CA GLY A 26 -4.85 0.38 -5.29
C GLY A 26 -5.12 0.09 -3.81
N VAL A 27 -5.13 1.14 -2.98
CA VAL A 27 -5.27 1.05 -1.53
C VAL A 27 -6.59 1.67 -1.09
N ARG A 28 -7.55 0.84 -0.66
CA ARG A 28 -8.89 1.30 -0.27
C ARG A 28 -9.05 1.57 1.23
N LEU A 29 -8.00 1.34 2.03
CA LEU A 29 -8.04 1.50 3.49
C LEU A 29 -8.41 2.92 3.93
N PHE A 30 -8.07 3.94 3.13
CA PHE A 30 -8.45 5.33 3.39
C PHE A 30 -9.98 5.56 3.38
N GLU A 31 -10.76 4.73 2.67
CA GLU A 31 -12.23 4.80 2.64
C GLU A 31 -12.85 4.38 3.98
N TYR A 32 -12.19 3.46 4.69
CA TYR A 32 -12.70 2.90 5.95
C TYR A 32 -12.11 3.59 7.18
N TRP A 33 -10.88 4.11 7.06
CA TRP A 33 -10.17 4.82 8.12
C TRP A 33 -9.63 6.17 7.61
N PRO A 34 -10.44 7.24 7.66
CA PRO A 34 -10.09 8.53 7.08
C PRO A 34 -8.95 9.26 7.82
N ARG A 35 -8.52 8.77 8.99
CA ARG A 35 -7.38 9.31 9.75
C ARG A 35 -6.03 8.70 9.35
N ILE A 36 -6.00 7.72 8.45
CA ILE A 36 -4.72 7.19 7.96
C ILE A 36 -4.03 8.28 7.15
N GLU A 37 -2.83 8.67 7.59
CA GLU A 37 -2.03 9.71 6.92
C GLU A 37 -1.30 9.16 5.69
N ALA A 38 -0.81 7.93 5.78
CA ALA A 38 -0.01 7.30 4.75
C ALA A 38 -0.03 5.77 4.88
N ILE A 39 0.09 5.08 3.75
CA ILE A 39 0.29 3.63 3.71
C ILE A 39 1.54 3.34 2.88
N ARG A 40 2.54 2.73 3.52
CA ARG A 40 3.72 2.23 2.83
C ARG A 40 3.42 0.88 2.22
N VAL A 41 3.63 0.76 0.90
CA VAL A 41 3.44 -0.48 0.15
C VAL A 41 4.79 -0.92 -0.39
N GLN A 42 5.08 -2.22 -0.27
CA GLN A 42 6.24 -2.86 -0.87
C GLN A 42 5.78 -4.10 -1.62
N ALA A 43 6.30 -4.28 -2.83
CA ALA A 43 5.98 -5.40 -3.71
C ALA A 43 7.27 -6.03 -4.23
N LEU A 44 7.30 -7.36 -4.25
CA LEU A 44 8.32 -8.14 -4.95
C LEU A 44 7.68 -8.67 -6.23
N THR A 45 8.10 -8.14 -7.38
CA THR A 45 7.64 -8.56 -8.70
C THR A 45 8.77 -9.33 -9.42
N PRO A 46 8.47 -10.02 -10.53
CA PRO A 46 9.52 -10.64 -11.35
C PRO A 46 10.59 -9.66 -11.86
N ASP A 47 10.28 -8.36 -11.96
CA ASP A 47 11.20 -7.34 -12.46
C ASP A 47 12.03 -6.67 -11.36
N GLY A 48 11.74 -6.98 -10.09
CA GLY A 48 12.46 -6.44 -8.96
C GLY A 48 11.56 -6.06 -7.79
N GLN A 49 12.15 -5.31 -6.86
CA GLN A 49 11.44 -4.77 -5.71
C GLN A 49 10.93 -3.36 -6.03
N PHE A 50 9.64 -3.16 -5.81
CA PHE A 50 8.96 -1.89 -6.00
C PHE A 50 8.31 -1.47 -4.68
N GLY A 51 8.08 -0.17 -4.52
CA GLY A 51 7.41 0.35 -3.36
C GLY A 51 7.12 1.83 -3.47
N GLY A 52 6.27 2.30 -2.57
CA GLY A 52 5.87 3.69 -2.52
C GLY A 52 5.03 3.99 -1.29
N VAL A 53 4.65 5.25 -1.17
CA VAL A 53 3.74 5.72 -0.13
C VAL A 53 2.46 6.16 -0.80
N ALA A 54 1.38 5.44 -0.52
CA ALA A 54 0.04 5.83 -0.92
C ALA A 54 -0.52 6.81 0.12
N LYS A 55 -1.27 7.79 -0.35
CA LYS A 55 -1.99 8.78 0.46
C LYS A 55 -3.46 8.78 0.07
N ALA A 56 -4.30 9.48 0.84
CA ALA A 56 -5.74 9.53 0.55
C ALA A 56 -6.06 10.20 -0.80
N ASP A 57 -5.25 11.16 -1.24
CA ASP A 57 -5.38 11.90 -2.50
C ASP A 57 -4.77 11.19 -3.71
N ASP A 58 -3.78 10.31 -3.49
CA ASP A 58 -3.23 9.38 -4.49
C ASP A 58 -3.10 7.97 -3.88
N PRO A 59 -4.19 7.19 -3.82
CA PRO A 59 -4.22 5.89 -3.16
C PRO A 59 -3.71 4.77 -4.07
N VAL A 60 -2.85 5.07 -5.05
CA VAL A 60 -2.36 4.11 -6.05
C VAL A 60 -0.84 4.08 -6.09
N ILE A 61 -0.26 2.89 -6.00
CA ILE A 61 1.16 2.65 -6.24
C ILE A 61 1.35 2.02 -7.62
N ARG A 62 2.18 2.67 -8.45
CA ARG A 62 2.59 2.16 -9.76
C ARG A 62 3.85 1.32 -9.60
N LEU A 63 3.84 0.12 -10.16
CA LEU A 63 4.94 -0.84 -10.10
C LEU A 63 5.74 -0.88 -11.41
N ARG A 64 5.30 -0.15 -12.45
CA ARG A 64 5.97 0.10 -13.72
C ARG A 64 5.49 1.44 -14.31
#